data_AF-A0A4V3D4S8-F1
#
_entry.id   AF-A0A4V3D4S8-F1
#
_cell.length_a   1.000
_cell.length_b   1.000
_cell.length_c   1.000
_cell.angle_alpha   90.00
_cell.angle_beta   90.00
_cell.angle_gamma   90.00
#
_symmetry.space_group_name_H-M   'P 1'
#
loop_
_entity.id
_entity.type
_entity.pdbx_description
1 polymer ?
#
loop_
_entity_poly.entity_id
_entity_poly.type
_entity_poly.pdbx_seq_one_letter_code
_entity_poly.pdbx_strand_id
1 'polypeptide(L)'
;MSKLILFDVDGVLLSEERYFDASALTVWELLYSKNYLGLDAEKFSPAPTEEDIRSIRKTVFHDDDVLNFIKGRGINANWDMVYLTFSFQLVQLLDVIEKEDRAFVETILSKDLTFDSLAQIREKAAGVDFEPDFSSFLPAFSPSTAEKQAILKYVNDIVENQLGLSVQLFSRSSALWDVCQEAFQEWYLGDERVEASIGKAPLQTGKKGFLEDEIAIVQPEVMASILKSLQDQGFILGIGTGRPTIETLVPLEALGLLQYFEQNRIVSASDVLDAERAHPAHSPLAKPQPYCYVQGWLTKEVAVEEAIQQPLPLDKKGEVFIVGDSLADYMAAKTMGATFVATLTGLSGQEARAKFEELDADYILNDASEILSVFE
;
A
#
# COMPACT_ATOMS: atom_id res chain seq x y z
N MET A 1 -21.69 21.31 -21.63
CA MET A 1 -20.37 21.05 -21.02
C MET A 1 -20.18 19.56 -21.00
N SER A 2 -19.01 19.05 -21.38
CA SER A 2 -18.70 17.62 -21.28
C SER A 2 -18.70 17.22 -19.81
N LYS A 3 -19.28 16.05 -19.50
CA LYS A 3 -19.24 15.48 -18.14
C LYS A 3 -17.86 14.86 -17.89
N LEU A 4 -17.41 14.85 -16.64
CA LEU A 4 -16.10 14.33 -16.24
C LEU A 4 -16.28 13.16 -15.28
N ILE A 5 -15.51 12.08 -15.47
CA ILE A 5 -15.41 10.98 -14.53
C ILE A 5 -13.95 10.88 -14.08
N LEU A 6 -13.72 10.96 -12.78
CA LEU A 6 -12.41 10.78 -12.15
C LEU A 6 -12.43 9.42 -11.42
N PHE A 7 -11.60 8.50 -11.90
CA PHE A 7 -11.48 7.16 -11.32
C PHE A 7 -10.36 7.13 -10.28
N ASP A 8 -10.57 6.45 -9.16
CA ASP A 8 -9.44 5.85 -8.44
C ASP A 8 -8.89 4.66 -9.24
N VAL A 9 -7.72 4.18 -8.84
CA VAL A 9 -7.06 3.01 -9.43
C VAL A 9 -7.31 1.78 -8.56
N ASP A 10 -6.87 1.82 -7.30
CA ASP A 10 -7.07 0.72 -6.36
C ASP A 10 -8.55 0.55 -6.04
N GLY A 11 -9.01 -0.69 -5.97
CA GLY A 11 -10.40 -1.02 -5.69
C GLY A 11 -11.37 -0.66 -6.82
N VAL A 12 -10.91 -0.05 -7.92
CA VAL A 12 -11.74 0.34 -9.07
C VAL A 12 -11.26 -0.29 -10.39
N LEU A 13 -10.01 -0.01 -10.78
CA LEU A 13 -9.39 -0.54 -12.00
C LEU A 13 -8.47 -1.73 -11.67
N LEU A 14 -7.68 -1.59 -10.62
CA LEU A 14 -6.71 -2.56 -10.15
C LEU A 14 -7.03 -2.99 -8.72
N SER A 15 -6.66 -4.21 -8.39
CA SER A 15 -6.73 -4.75 -7.03
C SER A 15 -5.50 -4.36 -6.22
N GLU A 16 -5.62 -4.34 -4.89
CA GLU A 16 -4.46 -4.17 -3.99
C GLU A 16 -3.68 -5.49 -3.77
N GLU A 17 -4.12 -6.60 -4.35
CA GLU A 17 -3.58 -7.94 -4.09
C GLU A 17 -2.07 -8.05 -4.31
N ARG A 18 -1.52 -7.42 -5.36
CA ARG A 18 -0.06 -7.43 -5.60
C ARG A 18 0.75 -6.66 -4.56
N TYR A 19 0.17 -5.63 -3.94
CA TYR A 19 0.82 -4.98 -2.80
C TYR A 19 0.89 -5.92 -1.60
N PHE A 20 -0.15 -6.72 -1.34
CA PHE A 20 -0.13 -7.71 -0.25
C PHE A 20 0.82 -8.87 -0.56
N ASP A 21 0.83 -9.36 -1.80
CA ASP A 21 1.79 -10.36 -2.26
C ASP A 21 3.24 -9.89 -2.06
N ALA A 22 3.56 -8.67 -2.53
CA ALA A 22 4.87 -8.06 -2.33
C ALA A 22 5.22 -7.89 -0.85
N SER A 23 4.23 -7.54 -0.01
CA SER A 23 4.43 -7.39 1.43
C SER A 23 4.80 -8.73 2.09
N ALA A 24 4.08 -9.81 1.75
CA ALA A 24 4.37 -11.14 2.25
C ALA A 24 5.74 -11.64 1.80
N LEU A 25 6.05 -11.47 0.51
CA LEU A 25 7.35 -11.84 -0.07
C LEU A 25 8.50 -11.07 0.57
N THR A 26 8.29 -9.80 0.93
CA THR A 26 9.29 -8.99 1.62
C THR A 26 9.58 -9.56 3.00
N VAL A 27 8.54 -9.85 3.81
CA VAL A 27 8.74 -10.47 5.14
C VAL A 27 9.46 -11.81 5.01
N TRP A 28 9.06 -12.62 4.03
CA TRP A 28 9.68 -13.91 3.74
C TRP A 28 11.15 -13.77 3.33
N GLU A 29 11.48 -12.82 2.45
CA GLU A 29 12.86 -12.51 2.08
C GLU A 29 13.71 -12.09 3.28
N LEU A 30 13.20 -11.18 4.12
CA LEU A 30 13.92 -10.67 5.28
C LEU A 30 14.25 -11.79 6.29
N LEU A 31 13.40 -12.82 6.36
CA LEU A 31 13.60 -14.01 7.21
C LEU A 31 14.55 -15.04 6.57
N TYR A 32 14.39 -15.33 5.28
CA TYR A 32 15.03 -16.50 4.66
C TYR A 32 16.19 -16.17 3.72
N SER A 33 16.25 -15.00 3.08
CA SER A 33 17.38 -14.67 2.20
C SER A 33 18.67 -14.50 3.00
N LYS A 34 19.77 -15.03 2.46
CA LYS A 34 21.13 -14.87 3.01
C LYS A 34 21.61 -13.42 3.07
N ASN A 35 20.93 -12.51 2.37
CA ASN A 35 21.23 -11.08 2.44
C ASN A 35 20.71 -10.43 3.73
N TYR A 36 19.82 -11.12 4.47
CA TYR A 36 19.19 -10.67 5.71
C TYR A 36 19.43 -11.70 6.83
N LEU A 37 18.36 -12.25 7.45
CA LEU A 37 18.48 -13.20 8.56
C LEU A 37 18.88 -14.62 8.16
N GLY A 38 18.59 -15.04 6.93
CA GLY A 38 19.08 -16.30 6.37
C GLY A 38 18.73 -17.57 7.14
N LEU A 39 17.56 -17.65 7.80
CA LEU A 39 17.17 -18.76 8.68
C LEU A 39 17.22 -20.13 7.98
N ASP A 40 16.77 -20.18 6.72
CA ASP A 40 16.94 -21.30 5.82
C ASP A 40 17.01 -20.78 4.39
N ALA A 41 18.22 -20.45 3.95
CA ALA A 41 18.46 -19.79 2.67
C ALA A 41 18.09 -20.66 1.46
N GLU A 42 17.93 -21.98 1.61
CA GLU A 42 17.48 -22.85 0.52
C GLU A 42 15.99 -22.70 0.23
N LYS A 43 15.19 -22.26 1.21
CA LYS A 43 13.77 -21.95 1.00
C LYS A 43 13.59 -20.72 0.10
N PHE A 44 14.53 -19.77 0.10
CA PHE A 44 14.36 -18.47 -0.55
C PHE A 44 14.59 -18.50 -2.08
N SER A 45 13.72 -17.81 -2.82
CA SER A 45 13.85 -17.54 -4.25
C SER A 45 13.44 -16.10 -4.58
N PRO A 46 14.23 -15.33 -5.35
CA PRO A 46 13.84 -13.99 -5.80
C PRO A 46 12.83 -14.00 -6.96
N ALA A 47 12.52 -15.18 -7.51
CA ALA A 47 11.56 -15.36 -8.60
C ALA A 47 10.61 -16.54 -8.29
N PRO A 48 9.76 -16.42 -7.26
CA PRO A 48 8.80 -17.45 -6.89
C PRO A 48 7.72 -17.61 -7.97
N THR A 49 7.10 -18.79 -8.05
CA THR A 49 5.93 -19.01 -8.90
C THR A 49 4.67 -18.39 -8.27
N GLU A 50 3.60 -18.17 -9.04
CA GLU A 50 2.31 -17.71 -8.49
C GLU A 50 1.76 -18.61 -7.38
N GLU A 51 2.00 -19.92 -7.48
CA GLU A 51 1.59 -20.87 -6.44
C GLU A 51 2.38 -20.63 -5.14
N ASP A 52 3.69 -20.41 -5.26
CA ASP A 52 4.56 -20.09 -4.14
C ASP A 52 4.18 -18.74 -3.51
N ILE A 53 3.91 -17.71 -4.32
CA ILE A 53 3.49 -16.38 -3.84
C ILE A 53 2.25 -16.51 -2.96
N ARG A 54 1.22 -17.22 -3.45
CA ARG A 54 -0.02 -17.44 -2.69
C ARG A 54 0.22 -18.23 -1.41
N SER A 55 1.06 -19.27 -1.47
CA SER A 55 1.42 -20.09 -0.30
C SER A 55 2.18 -19.29 0.76
N ILE A 56 3.15 -18.47 0.32
CA ILE A 56 3.94 -17.58 1.18
C ILE A 56 3.02 -16.55 1.84
N ARG A 57 2.15 -15.88 1.06
CA ARG A 57 1.19 -14.91 1.60
C ARG A 57 0.27 -15.54 2.64
N LYS A 58 -0.33 -16.68 2.31
CA LYS A 58 -1.19 -17.43 3.24
C LYS A 58 -0.47 -17.74 4.55
N THR A 59 0.81 -18.07 4.50
CA THR A 59 1.63 -18.36 5.68
C THR A 59 1.96 -17.10 6.47
N VAL A 60 2.54 -16.09 5.80
CA VAL A 60 3.03 -14.85 6.43
C VAL A 60 1.91 -14.04 7.06
N PHE A 61 0.76 -13.95 6.39
CA PHE A 61 -0.38 -13.21 6.93
C PHE A 61 -1.42 -14.08 7.63
N HIS A 62 -1.13 -15.38 7.80
CA HIS A 62 -2.01 -16.33 8.46
C HIS A 62 -3.45 -16.27 7.90
N ASP A 63 -3.62 -16.68 6.65
CA ASP A 63 -4.92 -16.59 5.95
C ASP A 63 -5.50 -15.15 5.94
N ASP A 64 -4.62 -14.16 5.79
CA ASP A 64 -4.89 -12.72 5.85
C ASP A 64 -5.41 -12.19 7.22
N ASP A 65 -5.46 -13.00 8.28
CA ASP A 65 -5.85 -12.54 9.63
C ASP A 65 -4.91 -11.45 10.17
N VAL A 66 -3.61 -11.56 9.92
CA VAL A 66 -2.62 -10.53 10.30
C VAL A 66 -2.85 -9.25 9.52
N LEU A 67 -3.08 -9.37 8.21
CA LEU A 67 -3.34 -8.23 7.33
C LEU A 67 -4.61 -7.49 7.76
N ASN A 68 -5.69 -8.23 8.00
CA ASN A 68 -6.97 -7.70 8.47
C ASN A 68 -6.85 -7.04 9.84
N PHE A 69 -6.09 -7.63 10.77
CA PHE A 69 -5.82 -7.02 12.07
C PHE A 69 -5.08 -5.68 11.92
N ILE A 70 -3.99 -5.64 11.15
CA ILE A 70 -3.18 -4.43 10.97
C ILE A 70 -4.00 -3.32 10.31
N LYS A 71 -4.76 -3.65 9.24
CA LYS A 71 -5.68 -2.69 8.59
C LYS A 71 -6.81 -2.24 9.52
N GLY A 72 -7.37 -3.15 10.31
CA GLY A 72 -8.36 -2.84 11.34
C GLY A 72 -7.86 -1.87 12.42
N ARG A 73 -6.55 -1.80 12.64
CA ARG A 73 -5.88 -0.81 13.50
C ARG A 73 -5.56 0.51 12.79
N GLY A 74 -6.01 0.70 11.55
CA GLY A 74 -5.84 1.94 10.80
C GLY A 74 -4.45 2.11 10.14
N ILE A 75 -3.72 1.01 9.92
CA ILE A 75 -2.51 0.99 9.11
C ILE A 75 -2.86 0.56 7.69
N ASN A 76 -2.70 1.46 6.72
CA ASN A 76 -2.98 1.17 5.31
C ASN A 76 -1.72 1.06 4.45
N ALA A 77 -0.57 1.58 4.92
CA ALA A 77 0.67 1.51 4.16
C ALA A 77 1.30 0.11 4.24
N ASN A 78 1.55 -0.51 3.09
CA ASN A 78 2.18 -1.83 2.99
C ASN A 78 3.57 -1.90 3.66
N TRP A 79 4.35 -0.82 3.59
CA TRP A 79 5.66 -0.74 4.26
C TRP A 79 5.54 -0.91 5.78
N ASP A 80 4.49 -0.35 6.38
CA ASP A 80 4.23 -0.49 7.82
C ASP A 80 3.79 -1.92 8.17
N MET A 81 3.03 -2.58 7.29
CA MET A 81 2.61 -3.98 7.46
C MET A 81 3.81 -4.92 7.44
N VAL A 82 4.70 -4.76 6.46
CA VAL A 82 5.97 -5.49 6.38
C VAL A 82 6.77 -5.26 7.65
N TYR A 83 6.99 -4.00 8.01
CA TYR A 83 7.76 -3.62 9.19
C TYR A 83 7.22 -4.26 10.48
N LEU A 84 5.91 -4.20 10.73
CA LEU A 84 5.30 -4.79 11.94
C LEU A 84 5.49 -6.30 11.97
N THR A 85 5.14 -6.96 10.85
CA THR A 85 5.14 -8.42 10.74
C THR A 85 6.57 -8.96 10.89
N PHE A 86 7.53 -8.35 10.20
CA PHE A 86 8.93 -8.72 10.31
C PHE A 86 9.53 -8.39 11.68
N SER A 87 9.29 -7.19 12.21
CA SER A 87 9.85 -6.78 13.52
C SER A 87 9.38 -7.71 14.63
N PHE A 88 8.13 -8.16 14.59
CA PHE A 88 7.63 -9.13 15.56
C PHE A 88 8.38 -10.46 15.48
N GLN A 89 8.56 -11.04 14.29
CA GLN A 89 9.32 -12.28 14.12
C GLN A 89 10.80 -12.11 14.49
N LEU A 90 11.39 -10.95 14.22
CA LEU A 90 12.74 -10.60 14.65
C LEU A 90 12.86 -10.61 16.18
N VAL A 91 11.88 -10.06 16.89
CA VAL A 91 11.85 -10.12 18.37
C VAL A 91 11.69 -11.55 18.88
N GLN A 92 10.87 -12.38 18.22
CA GLN A 92 10.76 -13.81 18.59
C GLN A 92 12.09 -14.55 18.41
N LEU A 93 12.81 -14.30 17.32
CA LEU A 93 14.15 -14.86 17.11
C LEU A 93 15.14 -14.40 18.19
N LEU A 94 15.11 -13.11 18.54
CA LEU A 94 15.97 -12.56 19.59
C LEU A 94 15.67 -13.15 20.97
N ASP A 95 14.40 -13.45 21.30
CA ASP A 95 14.03 -14.17 22.53
C ASP A 95 14.66 -15.57 22.59
N VAL A 96 14.70 -16.29 21.47
CA VAL A 96 15.36 -17.60 21.40
C VAL A 96 16.87 -17.46 21.58
N ILE A 97 17.50 -16.49 20.89
CA ILE A 97 18.94 -16.24 21.01
C ILE A 97 19.31 -15.80 22.44
N GLU A 98 18.48 -15.01 23.10
CA GLU A 98 18.74 -14.49 24.45
C GLU A 98 18.98 -15.61 25.48
N LYS A 99 18.27 -16.73 25.33
CA LYS A 99 18.39 -17.91 26.21
C LYS A 99 19.81 -18.47 26.24
N GLU A 100 20.59 -18.26 25.18
CA GLU A 100 21.98 -18.68 25.08
C GLU A 100 22.98 -17.53 25.22
N ASP A 101 22.66 -16.33 24.72
CA ASP A 101 23.55 -15.17 24.71
C ASP A 101 22.82 -13.83 24.85
N ARG A 102 22.39 -13.55 26.07
CA ARG A 102 21.78 -12.27 26.44
C ARG A 102 22.66 -11.05 26.13
N ALA A 103 23.98 -11.17 26.30
CA ALA A 103 24.89 -10.05 26.07
C ALA A 103 24.92 -9.61 24.60
N PHE A 104 24.82 -10.57 23.67
CA PHE A 104 24.63 -10.27 22.26
C PHE A 104 23.32 -9.51 22.01
N VAL A 105 22.20 -9.98 22.57
CA VAL A 105 20.88 -9.35 22.38
C VAL A 105 20.88 -7.92 22.93
N GLU A 106 21.43 -7.69 24.13
CA GLU A 106 21.58 -6.35 24.71
C GLU A 106 22.44 -5.43 23.83
N THR A 107 23.51 -5.96 23.24
CA THR A 107 24.40 -5.18 22.34
C THR A 107 23.72 -4.85 21.00
N ILE A 108 22.96 -5.79 20.43
CA ILE A 108 22.22 -5.57 19.20
C ILE A 108 21.10 -4.56 19.42
N LEU A 109 20.37 -4.65 20.53
CA LEU A 109 19.28 -3.76 20.88
C LEU A 109 19.73 -2.43 21.53
N SER A 110 21.04 -2.17 21.60
CA SER A 110 21.57 -0.85 22.00
C SER A 110 21.88 0.07 20.82
N LYS A 111 21.68 -0.38 19.58
CA LYS A 111 22.02 0.35 18.35
C LYS A 111 20.91 0.19 17.30
N ASP A 112 20.96 1.01 16.26
CA ASP A 112 20.03 0.91 15.14
C ASP A 112 20.12 -0.45 14.44
N LEU A 113 18.96 -0.97 14.06
CA LEU A 113 18.83 -2.25 13.35
C LEU A 113 18.92 -2.01 11.84
N THR A 114 20.14 -2.05 11.31
CA THR A 114 20.48 -1.90 9.89
C THR A 114 20.74 -3.27 9.23
N PHE A 115 21.06 -3.28 7.93
CA PHE A 115 21.54 -4.49 7.24
C PHE A 115 22.72 -5.17 7.96
N ASP A 116 23.67 -4.39 8.51
CA ASP A 116 24.81 -4.94 9.26
C ASP A 116 24.37 -5.60 10.57
N SER A 117 23.35 -5.04 11.24
CA SER A 117 22.76 -5.65 12.43
C SER A 117 22.06 -6.96 12.07
N LEU A 118 21.30 -7.01 10.97
CA LEU A 118 20.67 -8.26 10.49
C LEU A 118 21.71 -9.32 10.10
N ALA A 119 22.84 -8.93 9.51
CA ALA A 119 23.93 -9.84 9.21
C ALA A 119 24.56 -10.45 10.48
N GLN A 120 24.76 -9.65 11.54
CA GLN A 120 25.21 -10.16 12.84
C GLN A 120 24.19 -11.12 13.47
N ILE A 121 22.90 -10.81 13.36
CA ILE A 121 21.84 -11.69 13.86
C ILE A 121 21.80 -12.99 13.08
N ARG A 122 21.97 -12.98 11.75
CA ARG A 122 22.10 -14.19 10.92
C ARG A 122 23.25 -15.08 11.41
N GLU A 123 24.43 -14.51 11.62
CA GLU A 123 25.58 -15.27 12.13
C GLU A 123 25.28 -15.92 13.47
N LYS A 124 24.55 -15.21 14.34
CA LYS A 124 24.16 -15.72 15.66
C LYS A 124 23.03 -16.75 15.60
N ALA A 125 22.11 -16.60 14.66
CA ALA A 125 20.99 -17.51 14.43
C ALA A 125 21.41 -18.83 13.76
N ALA A 126 22.64 -18.91 13.23
CA ALA A 126 23.15 -20.12 12.60
C ALA A 126 23.14 -21.31 13.58
N GLY A 127 22.27 -22.28 13.33
CA GLY A 127 22.09 -23.47 14.18
C GLY A 127 21.12 -23.30 15.34
N VAL A 128 20.47 -22.13 15.46
CA VAL A 128 19.35 -21.92 16.37
C VAL A 128 18.10 -22.58 15.78
N ASP A 129 17.40 -23.39 16.58
CA ASP A 129 16.12 -23.99 16.19
C ASP A 129 15.01 -22.95 16.36
N PHE A 130 14.70 -22.25 15.27
CA PHE A 130 13.66 -21.22 15.21
C PHE A 130 12.90 -21.32 13.89
N GLU A 131 11.57 -21.47 13.99
CA GLU A 131 10.66 -21.34 12.86
C GLU A 131 9.72 -20.15 13.14
N PRO A 132 9.55 -19.19 12.21
CA PRO A 132 8.61 -18.09 12.37
C PRO A 132 7.17 -18.57 12.62
N ASP A 133 6.50 -18.02 13.62
CA ASP A 133 5.10 -18.30 13.92
C ASP A 133 4.24 -17.04 13.74
N PHE A 134 3.60 -16.92 12.58
CA PHE A 134 2.73 -15.80 12.26
C PHE A 134 1.39 -15.84 13.00
N SER A 135 0.94 -17.01 13.47
CA SER A 135 -0.32 -17.14 14.23
C SER A 135 -0.24 -16.48 15.60
N SER A 136 0.96 -16.35 16.16
CA SER A 136 1.22 -15.67 17.44
C SER A 136 1.16 -14.13 17.36
N PHE A 137 1.09 -13.55 16.16
CA PHE A 137 1.04 -12.09 15.97
C PHE A 137 -0.20 -11.47 16.62
N LEU A 138 -1.39 -12.00 16.31
CA LEU A 138 -2.65 -11.44 16.84
C LEU A 138 -2.68 -11.47 18.38
N PRO A 139 -2.38 -12.59 19.06
CA PRO A 139 -2.28 -12.62 20.52
C PRO A 139 -1.29 -11.62 21.11
N ALA A 140 -0.16 -11.39 20.44
CA ALA A 140 0.86 -10.45 20.91
C ALA A 140 0.40 -8.98 20.79
N PHE A 141 -0.32 -8.62 19.73
CA PHE A 141 -0.74 -7.22 19.48
C PHE A 141 -2.12 -6.88 20.03
N SER A 142 -3.01 -7.86 20.22
CA SER A 142 -4.38 -7.66 20.69
C SER A 142 -4.51 -6.93 22.04
N PRO A 143 -3.61 -7.13 23.04
CA PRO A 143 -3.69 -6.40 24.31
C PRO A 143 -3.48 -4.88 24.18
N SER A 144 -2.81 -4.42 23.14
CA SER A 144 -2.62 -2.99 22.91
C SER A 144 -3.91 -2.33 22.43
N THR A 145 -4.17 -1.09 22.83
CA THR A 145 -5.19 -0.23 22.21
C THR A 145 -4.57 0.76 21.22
N ALA A 146 -3.28 0.61 20.89
CA ALA A 146 -2.62 1.48 19.94
C ALA A 146 -3.22 1.32 18.53
N GLU A 147 -3.38 2.46 17.86
CA GLU A 147 -3.94 2.54 16.50
C GLU A 147 -3.05 3.45 15.65
N LYS A 148 -3.21 3.32 14.33
CA LYS A 148 -2.46 4.07 13.32
C LYS A 148 -0.97 3.97 13.62
N GLN A 149 -0.21 5.05 13.44
CA GLN A 149 1.23 5.08 13.63
C GLN A 149 1.69 4.74 15.06
N ALA A 150 0.81 4.79 16.07
CA ALA A 150 1.18 4.43 17.45
C ALA A 150 1.47 2.92 17.58
N ILE A 151 0.79 2.07 16.80
CA ILE A 151 0.98 0.61 16.89
C ILE A 151 2.40 0.19 16.45
N LEU A 152 3.04 0.97 15.58
CA LEU A 152 4.41 0.70 15.13
C LEU A 152 5.43 0.75 16.26
N LYS A 153 5.15 1.57 17.29
CA LYS A 153 6.00 1.71 18.48
C LYS A 153 5.72 0.65 19.53
N TYR A 154 4.57 -0.04 19.45
CA TYR A 154 4.20 -1.09 20.40
C TYR A 154 5.18 -2.27 20.40
N VAL A 155 5.94 -2.45 19.32
CA VAL A 155 7.04 -3.43 19.28
C VAL A 155 8.09 -3.16 20.37
N ASN A 156 8.35 -1.90 20.76
CA ASN A 156 9.24 -1.61 21.89
C ASN A 156 8.68 -2.17 23.20
N ASP A 157 7.36 -2.06 23.41
CA ASP A 157 6.69 -2.61 24.60
C ASP A 157 6.72 -4.15 24.58
N ILE A 158 6.61 -4.77 23.40
CA ILE A 158 6.79 -6.22 23.26
C ILE A 158 8.21 -6.63 23.68
N VAL A 159 9.24 -5.90 23.23
CA VAL A 159 10.63 -6.13 23.64
C VAL A 159 10.82 -5.98 25.14
N GLU A 160 10.24 -4.94 25.75
CA GLU A 160 10.33 -4.75 27.20
C GLU A 160 9.63 -5.89 27.97
N ASN A 161 8.45 -6.32 27.51
CA ASN A 161 7.69 -7.38 28.17
C ASN A 161 8.31 -8.78 28.00
N GLN A 162 8.91 -9.08 26.84
CA GLN A 162 9.46 -10.40 26.54
C GLN A 162 10.93 -10.53 26.97
N LEU A 163 11.77 -9.54 26.66
CA LEU A 163 13.22 -9.59 26.88
C LEU A 163 13.66 -8.83 28.17
N GLY A 164 12.75 -8.04 28.76
CA GLY A 164 13.06 -7.20 29.92
C GLY A 164 13.97 -6.02 29.59
N LEU A 165 13.98 -5.59 28.32
CA LEU A 165 14.85 -4.52 27.82
C LEU A 165 14.04 -3.31 27.38
N SER A 166 14.29 -2.16 27.99
CA SER A 166 13.65 -0.90 27.58
C SER A 166 14.42 -0.28 26.41
N VAL A 167 13.77 -0.22 25.24
CA VAL A 167 14.36 0.26 23.98
C VAL A 167 13.47 1.31 23.33
N GLN A 168 14.02 2.08 22.38
CA GLN A 168 13.29 3.04 21.54
C GLN A 168 13.70 2.88 20.07
N LEU A 169 13.96 1.63 19.65
CA LEU A 169 14.49 1.31 18.33
C LEU A 169 13.40 1.11 17.28
N PHE A 170 12.21 0.70 17.71
CA PHE A 170 11.12 0.33 16.81
C PHE A 170 10.20 1.52 16.58
N SER A 171 10.27 2.12 15.38
CA SER A 171 9.37 3.19 14.95
C SER A 171 9.34 3.32 13.44
N ARG A 172 8.41 4.12 12.92
CA ARG A 172 8.36 4.47 11.48
C ARG A 172 9.64 5.13 10.96
N SER A 173 10.36 5.85 11.81
CA SER A 173 11.61 6.54 11.45
C SER A 173 12.86 5.75 11.83
N SER A 174 12.72 4.44 12.06
CA SER A 174 13.84 3.58 12.43
C SER A 174 14.56 3.06 11.19
N ALA A 175 15.86 2.77 11.32
CA ALA A 175 16.62 2.14 10.25
C ALA A 175 16.03 0.80 9.80
N LEU A 176 15.37 0.07 10.71
CA LEU A 176 14.69 -1.19 10.36
C LEU A 176 13.51 -0.97 9.43
N TRP A 177 12.77 0.12 9.63
CA TRP A 177 11.67 0.50 8.74
C TRP A 177 12.19 0.83 7.34
N ASP A 178 13.32 1.55 7.25
CA ASP A 178 13.96 1.83 5.96
C ASP A 178 14.40 0.54 5.25
N VAL A 179 15.00 -0.42 5.97
CA VAL A 179 15.35 -1.74 5.43
C VAL A 179 14.11 -2.47 4.87
N CYS A 180 12.99 -2.44 5.60
CA CYS A 180 11.74 -3.07 5.16
C CYS A 180 11.16 -2.40 3.92
N GLN A 181 11.19 -1.06 3.89
CA GLN A 181 10.69 -0.28 2.76
C GLN A 181 11.52 -0.56 1.50
N GLU A 182 12.85 -0.60 1.62
CA GLU A 182 13.74 -0.83 0.48
C GLU A 182 13.55 -2.23 -0.11
N ALA A 183 13.51 -3.25 0.75
CA ALA A 183 13.26 -4.63 0.32
C ALA A 183 11.89 -4.77 -0.37
N PHE A 184 10.87 -4.06 0.13
CA PHE A 184 9.56 -4.00 -0.51
C PHE A 184 9.61 -3.35 -1.89
N GLN A 185 10.30 -2.22 -2.03
CA GLN A 185 10.45 -1.52 -3.30
C GLN A 185 11.14 -2.38 -4.36
N GLU A 186 12.13 -3.19 -3.98
CA GLU A 186 12.75 -4.17 -4.87
C GLU A 186 11.77 -5.22 -5.38
N TRP A 187 10.88 -5.73 -4.53
CA TRP A 187 9.83 -6.68 -4.96
C TRP A 187 8.82 -6.05 -5.90
N TYR A 188 8.37 -4.84 -5.56
CA TYR A 188 7.25 -4.22 -6.27
C TYR A 188 7.70 -3.66 -7.63
N LEU A 189 8.83 -2.96 -7.66
CA LEU A 189 9.35 -2.33 -8.88
C LEU A 189 10.16 -3.29 -9.75
N GLY A 190 10.83 -4.27 -9.14
CA GLY A 190 11.74 -5.19 -9.82
C GLY A 190 13.11 -4.59 -10.14
N ASP A 191 14.05 -5.46 -10.49
CA ASP A 191 15.46 -5.13 -10.76
C ASP A 191 15.61 -4.02 -11.80
N GLU A 192 14.76 -4.01 -12.83
CA GLU A 192 14.86 -3.07 -13.96
C GLU A 192 14.55 -1.61 -13.57
N ARG A 193 13.76 -1.40 -12.51
CA ARG A 193 13.17 -0.08 -12.20
C ARG A 193 13.54 0.42 -10.80
N VAL A 194 13.89 -0.48 -9.88
CA VAL A 194 14.13 -0.12 -8.48
C VAL A 194 15.28 0.87 -8.33
N GLU A 195 16.40 0.69 -9.04
CA GLU A 195 17.57 1.57 -8.90
C GLU A 195 17.26 3.03 -9.25
N ALA A 196 16.48 3.26 -10.30
CA ALA A 196 16.05 4.60 -10.68
C ALA A 196 15.06 5.23 -9.67
N SER A 197 14.34 4.40 -8.93
CA SER A 197 13.33 4.83 -7.95
C SER A 197 13.95 5.13 -6.58
N ILE A 198 14.78 4.23 -6.05
CA ILE A 198 15.39 4.36 -4.71
C ILE A 198 16.80 4.97 -4.75
N GLY A 199 17.39 5.15 -5.93
CA GLY A 199 18.71 5.78 -6.12
C GLY A 199 19.90 4.90 -5.76
N LYS A 200 19.71 3.58 -5.63
CA LYS A 200 20.76 2.60 -5.34
C LYS A 200 20.45 1.23 -5.93
N ALA A 201 21.50 0.45 -6.19
CA ALA A 201 21.38 -0.91 -6.67
C ALA A 201 20.61 -1.81 -5.67
N PRO A 202 19.80 -2.76 -6.16
CA PRO A 202 19.10 -3.69 -5.29
C PRO A 202 20.07 -4.58 -4.52
N LEU A 203 19.77 -4.82 -3.24
CA LEU A 203 20.52 -5.76 -2.41
C LEU A 203 20.25 -7.19 -2.86
N GLN A 204 19.00 -7.50 -3.22
CA GLN A 204 18.61 -8.80 -3.76
C GLN A 204 18.20 -8.66 -5.22
N THR A 205 19.00 -9.25 -6.10
CA THR A 205 18.71 -9.33 -7.54
C THR A 205 17.88 -10.57 -7.87
N GLY A 206 17.32 -10.56 -9.08
CA GLY A 206 16.49 -11.61 -9.67
C GLY A 206 14.99 -11.34 -9.58
N LYS A 207 14.56 -10.16 -9.11
CA LYS A 207 13.15 -9.82 -8.92
C LYS A 207 12.59 -9.22 -10.19
N LYS A 208 11.51 -9.81 -10.73
CA LYS A 208 10.83 -9.31 -11.93
C LYS A 208 10.10 -7.98 -11.69
N GLY A 209 9.55 -7.78 -10.49
CA GLY A 209 8.62 -6.68 -10.21
C GLY A 209 7.17 -7.06 -10.50
N PHE A 210 6.23 -6.41 -9.82
CA PHE A 210 4.78 -6.59 -9.98
C PHE A 210 4.12 -5.50 -10.82
N LEU A 211 4.82 -4.41 -11.14
CA LEU A 211 4.26 -3.27 -11.89
C LEU A 211 3.56 -3.65 -13.21
N GLU A 212 4.09 -4.63 -13.94
CA GLU A 212 3.52 -5.08 -15.22
C GLU A 212 2.67 -6.36 -15.07
N ASP A 213 2.52 -6.87 -13.85
CA ASP A 213 1.77 -8.09 -13.52
C ASP A 213 0.71 -7.81 -12.45
N GLU A 214 0.05 -6.66 -12.61
CA GLU A 214 -1.03 -6.20 -11.75
C GLU A 214 -2.35 -6.93 -11.99
N ILE A 215 -3.15 -7.03 -10.92
CA ILE A 215 -4.42 -7.75 -10.98
C ILE A 215 -5.54 -6.76 -11.29
N ALA A 216 -6.04 -6.81 -12.53
CA ALA A 216 -7.21 -6.02 -12.94
C ALA A 216 -8.48 -6.55 -12.26
N ILE A 217 -9.32 -5.65 -11.74
CA ILE A 217 -10.62 -6.01 -11.13
C ILE A 217 -11.60 -6.52 -12.20
N VAL A 218 -11.65 -5.79 -13.31
CA VAL A 218 -12.43 -6.16 -14.50
C VAL A 218 -11.44 -6.58 -15.58
N GLN A 219 -11.80 -7.59 -16.39
CA GLN A 219 -10.96 -8.01 -17.52
C GLN A 219 -10.59 -6.81 -18.40
N PRO A 220 -9.31 -6.62 -18.76
CA PRO A 220 -8.84 -5.39 -19.42
C PRO A 220 -9.60 -5.05 -20.70
N GLU A 221 -9.95 -6.04 -21.52
CA GLU A 221 -10.69 -5.85 -22.78
C GLU A 221 -12.13 -5.37 -22.53
N VAL A 222 -12.75 -5.86 -21.46
CA VAL A 222 -14.09 -5.43 -21.03
C VAL A 222 -14.02 -3.99 -20.53
N MET A 223 -13.07 -3.68 -19.65
CA MET A 223 -12.90 -2.33 -19.11
C MET A 223 -12.57 -1.32 -20.23
N ALA A 224 -11.70 -1.69 -21.16
CA ALA A 224 -11.37 -0.88 -22.34
C ALA A 224 -12.62 -0.55 -23.19
N SER A 225 -13.51 -1.53 -23.38
CA SER A 225 -14.77 -1.34 -24.11
C SER A 225 -15.73 -0.38 -23.38
N ILE A 226 -15.75 -0.44 -22.05
CA ILE A 226 -16.55 0.44 -21.20
C ILE A 226 -16.00 1.87 -21.24
N LEU A 227 -14.70 2.06 -21.02
CA LEU A 227 -14.04 3.37 -21.08
C LEU A 227 -14.24 4.01 -22.45
N LYS A 228 -14.10 3.23 -23.52
CA LYS A 228 -14.40 3.69 -24.88
C LYS A 228 -15.85 4.14 -25.04
N SER A 229 -16.80 3.38 -24.51
CA SER A 229 -18.23 3.72 -24.59
C SER A 229 -18.54 5.03 -23.85
N LEU A 230 -17.91 5.27 -22.70
CA LEU A 230 -18.02 6.54 -21.98
C LEU A 230 -17.47 7.72 -22.80
N GLN A 231 -16.31 7.54 -23.45
CA GLN A 231 -15.76 8.57 -24.35
C GLN A 231 -16.65 8.82 -25.57
N ASP A 232 -17.20 7.77 -26.18
CA ASP A 232 -18.12 7.87 -27.33
C ASP A 232 -19.42 8.62 -26.95
N GLN A 233 -19.81 8.59 -25.66
CA GLN A 233 -20.91 9.40 -25.08
C GLN A 233 -20.50 10.83 -24.73
N GLY A 234 -19.23 11.21 -24.92
CA GLY A 234 -18.70 12.56 -24.68
C GLY A 234 -18.23 12.82 -23.25
N PHE A 235 -18.02 11.78 -22.44
CA PHE A 235 -17.36 11.93 -21.14
C PHE A 235 -15.85 12.13 -21.31
N ILE A 236 -15.30 13.00 -20.47
CA ILE A 236 -13.86 13.10 -20.25
C ILE A 236 -13.50 12.18 -19.08
N LEU A 237 -12.40 11.45 -19.19
CA LEU A 237 -11.94 10.51 -18.16
C LEU A 237 -10.60 10.96 -17.59
N GLY A 238 -10.49 10.97 -16.26
CA GLY A 238 -9.26 11.25 -15.52
C GLY A 238 -9.08 10.30 -14.35
N ILE A 239 -7.98 10.47 -13.61
CA ILE A 239 -7.61 9.60 -12.48
C ILE A 239 -7.21 10.47 -11.29
N GLY A 240 -7.68 10.10 -10.10
CA GLY A 240 -7.20 10.64 -8.83
C GLY A 240 -6.85 9.49 -7.90
N THR A 241 -5.57 9.19 -7.70
CA THR A 241 -5.13 7.99 -6.98
C THR A 241 -4.08 8.25 -5.92
N GLY A 242 -4.05 7.38 -4.92
CA GLY A 242 -3.00 7.32 -3.89
C GLY A 242 -1.72 6.62 -4.35
N ARG A 243 -1.71 6.02 -5.55
CA ARG A 243 -0.50 5.40 -6.12
C ARG A 243 0.47 6.46 -6.63
N PRO A 244 1.80 6.27 -6.50
CA PRO A 244 2.81 7.06 -7.19
C PRO A 244 2.66 7.00 -8.73
N THR A 245 3.27 7.96 -9.44
CA THR A 245 3.15 8.06 -10.91
C THR A 245 3.53 6.77 -11.62
N ILE A 246 4.68 6.17 -11.29
CA ILE A 246 5.15 4.95 -11.95
C ILE A 246 4.21 3.76 -11.70
N GLU A 247 3.70 3.65 -10.46
CA GLU A 247 2.77 2.61 -10.01
C GLU A 247 1.35 2.81 -10.54
N THR A 248 1.08 3.95 -11.19
CA THR A 248 -0.17 4.26 -11.88
C THR A 248 -0.04 4.03 -13.37
N LEU A 249 0.98 4.63 -13.99
CA LEU A 249 1.09 4.67 -15.45
C LEU A 249 1.52 3.32 -16.04
N VAL A 250 2.51 2.66 -15.44
CA VAL A 250 3.06 1.40 -15.99
C VAL A 250 2.00 0.30 -16.01
N PRO A 251 1.24 0.02 -14.93
CA PRO A 251 0.20 -0.99 -14.98
C PRO A 251 -0.89 -0.67 -16.00
N LEU A 252 -1.37 0.58 -16.04
CA LEU A 252 -2.43 0.98 -16.97
C LEU A 252 -1.98 0.94 -18.43
N GLU A 253 -0.70 1.21 -18.71
CA GLU A 253 -0.11 1.06 -20.03
C GLU A 253 -0.01 -0.41 -20.42
N ALA A 254 0.50 -1.27 -19.52
CA ALA A 254 0.62 -2.71 -19.75
C ALA A 254 -0.74 -3.38 -20.03
N LEU A 255 -1.80 -2.90 -19.37
CA LEU A 255 -3.18 -3.39 -19.57
C LEU A 255 -3.90 -2.72 -20.77
N GLY A 256 -3.26 -1.78 -21.46
CA GLY A 256 -3.88 -1.06 -22.59
C GLY A 256 -5.06 -0.16 -22.18
N LEU A 257 -5.08 0.32 -20.93
CA LEU A 257 -6.13 1.20 -20.39
C LEU A 257 -5.71 2.68 -20.36
N LEU A 258 -4.41 2.97 -20.28
CA LEU A 258 -3.91 4.33 -20.10
C LEU A 258 -4.39 5.31 -21.19
N GLN A 259 -4.52 4.85 -22.43
CA GLN A 259 -4.93 5.67 -23.59
C GLN A 259 -6.34 6.27 -23.49
N TYR A 260 -7.19 5.79 -22.58
CA TYR A 260 -8.55 6.30 -22.40
C TYR A 260 -8.62 7.50 -21.44
N PHE A 261 -7.54 7.80 -20.72
CA PHE A 261 -7.49 8.88 -19.74
C PHE A 261 -6.72 10.09 -20.29
N GLU A 262 -7.21 11.30 -20.04
CA GLU A 262 -6.46 12.51 -20.38
C GLU A 262 -5.23 12.64 -19.47
N GLN A 263 -4.03 12.67 -20.05
CA GLN A 263 -2.77 12.69 -19.27
C GLN A 263 -2.68 13.85 -18.27
N ASN A 264 -3.19 15.03 -18.65
CA ASN A 264 -3.24 16.20 -17.77
C ASN A 264 -4.30 16.09 -16.66
N ARG A 265 -5.05 14.99 -16.58
CA ARG A 265 -6.06 14.71 -15.55
C ARG A 265 -5.76 13.44 -14.75
N ILE A 266 -4.57 12.86 -14.93
CA ILE A 266 -4.07 11.78 -14.09
C ILE A 266 -3.27 12.42 -12.95
N VAL A 267 -3.84 12.45 -11.75
CA VAL A 267 -3.21 13.00 -10.55
C VAL A 267 -2.94 11.86 -9.57
N SER A 268 -1.65 11.62 -9.34
CA SER A 268 -1.10 10.54 -8.53
C SER A 268 -0.62 11.06 -7.17
N ALA A 269 -0.20 10.16 -6.28
CA ALA A 269 0.43 10.56 -5.02
C ALA A 269 1.76 11.30 -5.23
N SER A 270 2.48 11.07 -6.33
CA SER A 270 3.68 11.85 -6.64
C SER A 270 3.35 13.33 -6.88
N ASP A 271 2.25 13.61 -7.61
CA ASP A 271 1.77 14.97 -7.84
C ASP A 271 1.34 15.63 -6.51
N VAL A 272 0.68 14.88 -5.62
CA VAL A 272 0.30 15.35 -4.28
C VAL A 272 1.54 15.69 -3.44
N LEU A 273 2.56 14.83 -3.44
CA LEU A 273 3.80 15.05 -2.70
C LEU A 273 4.60 16.24 -3.26
N ASP A 274 4.60 16.44 -4.59
CA ASP A 274 5.17 17.63 -5.20
C ASP A 274 4.43 18.90 -4.76
N ALA A 275 3.09 18.86 -4.74
CA ALA A 275 2.26 19.96 -4.27
C ALA A 275 2.50 20.28 -2.78
N GLU A 276 2.56 19.27 -1.91
CA GLU A 276 2.85 19.45 -0.48
C GLU A 276 4.26 20.02 -0.25
N ARG A 277 5.26 19.60 -1.05
CA ARG A 277 6.61 20.16 -0.98
C ARG A 277 6.67 21.62 -1.41
N ALA A 278 5.92 21.99 -2.45
CA ALA A 278 5.83 23.37 -2.92
C ALA A 278 5.01 24.26 -1.96
N HIS A 279 4.00 23.69 -1.30
CA HIS A 279 3.05 24.39 -0.42
C HIS A 279 2.91 23.71 0.95
N PRO A 280 3.98 23.67 1.78
CA PRO A 280 4.01 22.88 3.02
C PRO A 280 2.98 23.33 4.06
N ALA A 281 2.55 24.60 4.01
CA ALA A 281 1.51 25.14 4.90
C ALA A 281 0.11 24.55 4.64
N HIS A 282 -0.08 23.86 3.51
CA HIS A 282 -1.35 23.24 3.12
C HIS A 282 -1.33 21.70 3.22
N SER A 283 -0.21 21.11 3.64
CA SER A 283 -0.13 19.67 3.93
C SER A 283 -0.95 19.31 5.18
N PRO A 284 -1.61 18.14 5.22
CA PRO A 284 -1.68 17.13 4.16
C PRO A 284 -2.67 17.49 3.04
N LEU A 285 -2.34 17.14 1.81
CA LEU A 285 -3.16 17.26 0.59
C LEU A 285 -3.64 15.91 0.05
N ALA A 286 -3.10 14.80 0.55
CA ALA A 286 -3.58 13.47 0.19
C ALA A 286 -5.04 13.23 0.62
N LYS A 287 -5.71 12.26 -0.03
CA LYS A 287 -7.05 11.79 0.36
C LYS A 287 -7.08 11.53 1.88
N PRO A 288 -8.11 11.99 2.63
CA PRO A 288 -9.44 12.40 2.18
C PRO A 288 -9.55 13.85 1.69
N GLN A 289 -8.45 14.61 1.62
CA GLN A 289 -8.51 15.95 1.03
C GLN A 289 -8.82 15.84 -0.47
N PRO A 290 -9.59 16.78 -1.03
CA PRO A 290 -10.08 16.67 -2.41
C PRO A 290 -9.05 17.11 -3.46
N TYR A 291 -7.83 17.49 -3.07
CA TYR A 291 -6.84 18.10 -3.96
C TYR A 291 -6.60 17.28 -5.24
N CYS A 292 -6.38 15.96 -5.13
CA CYS A 292 -6.11 15.13 -6.31
C CYS A 292 -7.27 15.18 -7.33
N TYR A 293 -8.52 15.16 -6.86
CA TYR A 293 -9.70 15.25 -7.71
C TYR A 293 -9.96 16.67 -8.22
N VAL A 294 -9.70 17.69 -7.41
CA VAL A 294 -9.81 19.11 -7.83
C VAL A 294 -8.79 19.41 -8.94
N GLN A 295 -7.53 19.00 -8.76
CA GLN A 295 -6.50 19.15 -9.78
C GLN A 295 -6.82 18.31 -11.03
N GLY A 296 -7.38 17.10 -10.89
CA GLY A 296 -7.83 16.29 -12.03
C GLY A 296 -8.98 16.96 -12.81
N TRP A 297 -9.88 17.66 -12.11
CA TRP A 297 -10.94 18.46 -12.71
C TRP A 297 -10.43 19.72 -13.39
N LEU A 298 -9.47 20.44 -12.78
CA LEU A 298 -8.85 21.65 -13.34
C LEU A 298 -7.82 21.35 -14.43
N THR A 299 -7.29 20.12 -14.49
CA THR A 299 -6.06 19.69 -15.16
C THR A 299 -4.77 20.12 -14.46
N LYS A 300 -3.68 19.38 -14.70
CA LYS A 300 -2.32 19.67 -14.24
C LYS A 300 -1.67 20.89 -14.91
N GLU A 301 -2.34 21.53 -15.86
CA GLU A 301 -1.89 22.82 -16.43
C GLU A 301 -2.21 23.99 -15.49
N VAL A 302 -3.22 23.85 -14.64
CA VAL A 302 -3.57 24.84 -13.63
C VAL A 302 -2.57 24.78 -12.48
N ALA A 303 -2.14 25.95 -12.01
CA ALA A 303 -1.17 26.05 -10.92
C ALA A 303 -1.68 25.37 -9.64
N VAL A 304 -0.78 24.69 -8.93
CA VAL A 304 -1.10 23.96 -7.69
C VAL A 304 -1.81 24.84 -6.66
N GLU A 305 -1.35 26.08 -6.46
CA GLU A 305 -1.97 27.04 -5.53
C GLU A 305 -3.43 27.34 -5.91
N GLU A 306 -3.73 27.47 -7.21
CA GLU A 306 -5.10 27.72 -7.68
C GLU A 306 -6.01 26.52 -7.40
N ALA A 307 -5.51 25.29 -7.57
CA ALA A 307 -6.24 24.09 -7.23
C ALA A 307 -6.45 23.93 -5.71
N ILE A 308 -5.47 24.29 -4.88
CA ILE A 308 -5.59 24.26 -3.41
C ILE A 308 -6.62 25.29 -2.93
N GLN A 309 -6.60 26.50 -3.49
CA GLN A 309 -7.48 27.60 -3.10
C GLN A 309 -8.85 27.56 -3.77
N GLN A 310 -9.10 26.61 -4.66
CA GLN A 310 -10.36 26.46 -5.37
C GLN A 310 -11.53 26.44 -4.36
N PRO A 311 -12.49 27.39 -4.47
CA PRO A 311 -13.66 27.37 -3.61
C PRO A 311 -14.46 26.09 -3.79
N LEU A 312 -14.76 25.41 -2.68
CA LEU A 312 -15.56 24.20 -2.61
C LEU A 312 -16.79 24.42 -1.69
N PRO A 313 -17.93 23.76 -1.95
CA PRO A 313 -18.17 22.79 -3.03
C PRO A 313 -18.31 23.46 -4.40
N LEU A 314 -18.10 22.71 -5.48
CA LEU A 314 -18.21 23.20 -6.86
C LEU A 314 -19.65 23.28 -7.37
N ASP A 315 -20.63 22.73 -6.63
CA ASP A 315 -22.01 22.52 -7.08
C ASP A 315 -22.10 21.80 -8.45
N LYS A 316 -21.26 20.79 -8.65
CA LYS A 316 -21.11 20.03 -9.91
C LYS A 316 -21.72 18.62 -9.87
N LYS A 317 -22.66 18.40 -8.97
CA LYS A 317 -23.40 17.13 -8.87
C LYS A 317 -24.12 16.83 -10.19
N GLY A 318 -23.91 15.63 -10.74
CA GLY A 318 -24.42 15.22 -12.06
C GLY A 318 -23.58 15.67 -13.27
N GLU A 319 -22.52 16.47 -13.05
CA GLU A 319 -21.55 16.88 -14.07
C GLU A 319 -20.15 16.26 -13.85
N VAL A 320 -19.72 16.16 -12.59
CA VAL A 320 -18.45 15.54 -12.18
C VAL A 320 -18.75 14.32 -11.32
N PHE A 321 -18.18 13.18 -11.70
CA PHE A 321 -18.34 11.89 -11.04
C PHE A 321 -16.99 11.44 -10.50
N ILE A 322 -16.97 10.96 -9.26
CA ILE A 322 -15.80 10.33 -8.65
C ILE A 322 -16.15 8.87 -8.41
N VAL A 323 -15.37 7.97 -9.01
CA VAL A 323 -15.53 6.52 -8.89
C VAL A 323 -14.43 6.00 -7.97
N GLY A 324 -14.81 5.43 -6.82
CA GLY A 324 -13.87 4.98 -5.79
C GLY A 324 -14.46 3.86 -4.93
N ASP A 325 -13.60 3.14 -4.19
CA ASP A 325 -14.00 2.08 -3.26
C ASP A 325 -13.86 2.51 -1.79
N SER A 326 -13.16 3.62 -1.54
CA SER A 326 -12.76 4.00 -0.18
C SER A 326 -13.65 5.09 0.44
N LEU A 327 -13.66 5.13 1.78
CA LEU A 327 -14.28 6.24 2.53
C LEU A 327 -13.58 7.58 2.23
N ALA A 328 -12.28 7.56 1.93
CA ALA A 328 -11.53 8.77 1.66
C ALA A 328 -11.98 9.42 0.34
N ASP A 329 -12.32 8.61 -0.67
CA ASP A 329 -12.90 9.09 -1.93
C ASP A 329 -14.28 9.67 -1.74
N TYR A 330 -15.14 8.99 -0.96
CA TYR A 330 -16.44 9.53 -0.59
C TYR A 330 -16.31 10.90 0.08
N MET A 331 -15.40 11.04 1.06
CA MET A 331 -15.18 12.30 1.77
C MET A 331 -14.66 13.39 0.83
N ALA A 332 -13.74 13.05 -0.07
CA ALA A 332 -13.22 13.98 -1.07
C ALA A 332 -14.33 14.43 -2.05
N ALA A 333 -15.14 13.51 -2.55
CA ALA A 333 -16.26 13.79 -3.46
C ALA A 333 -17.32 14.69 -2.80
N LYS A 334 -17.68 14.39 -1.55
CA LYS A 334 -18.61 15.19 -0.77
C LYS A 334 -18.08 16.60 -0.53
N THR A 335 -16.80 16.74 -0.19
CA THR A 335 -16.16 18.06 0.00
C THR A 335 -16.13 18.84 -1.31
N MET A 336 -15.84 18.17 -2.43
CA MET A 336 -15.81 18.77 -3.75
C MET A 336 -17.22 19.13 -4.28
N GLY A 337 -18.28 18.51 -3.77
CA GLY A 337 -19.63 18.64 -4.31
C GLY A 337 -19.82 17.90 -5.63
N ALA A 338 -19.10 16.79 -5.82
CA ALA A 338 -19.20 15.89 -6.96
C ALA A 338 -20.16 14.73 -6.68
N THR A 339 -20.62 14.03 -7.73
CA THR A 339 -21.37 12.78 -7.58
C THR A 339 -20.40 11.65 -7.23
N PHE A 340 -20.68 10.91 -6.15
CA PHE A 340 -19.85 9.77 -5.75
C PHE A 340 -20.46 8.44 -6.20
N VAL A 341 -19.67 7.65 -6.91
CA VAL A 341 -20.02 6.30 -7.37
C VAL A 341 -19.12 5.31 -6.63
N ALA A 342 -19.68 4.63 -5.63
CA ALA A 342 -18.97 3.62 -4.87
C ALA A 342 -18.83 2.33 -5.69
N THR A 343 -17.69 1.67 -5.59
CA THR A 343 -17.47 0.28 -6.03
C THR A 343 -17.22 -0.62 -4.83
N LEU A 344 -17.60 -1.90 -4.92
CA LEU A 344 -17.51 -2.88 -3.82
C LEU A 344 -16.38 -3.88 -4.04
N THR A 345 -15.27 -3.40 -4.59
CA THR A 345 -14.10 -4.18 -4.99
C THR A 345 -12.82 -3.77 -4.25
N GLY A 346 -12.92 -2.86 -3.29
CA GLY A 346 -11.90 -2.63 -2.27
C GLY A 346 -11.73 -3.82 -1.34
N LEU A 347 -10.82 -3.72 -0.37
CA LEU A 347 -10.51 -4.80 0.57
C LEU A 347 -11.73 -5.41 1.28
N SER A 348 -12.65 -4.56 1.75
CA SER A 348 -13.88 -5.03 2.44
C SER A 348 -14.91 -5.62 1.49
N GLY A 349 -14.68 -5.54 0.18
CA GLY A 349 -15.52 -6.08 -0.86
C GLY A 349 -16.99 -5.68 -0.70
N GLN A 350 -17.86 -6.68 -0.80
CA GLN A 350 -19.32 -6.52 -0.68
C GLN A 350 -19.78 -6.08 0.71
N GLU A 351 -18.99 -6.31 1.77
CA GLU A 351 -19.35 -5.92 3.14
C GLU A 351 -19.38 -4.39 3.31
N ALA A 352 -18.68 -3.64 2.43
CA ALA A 352 -18.71 -2.18 2.43
C ALA A 352 -20.07 -1.58 2.03
N ARG A 353 -20.98 -2.36 1.44
CA ARG A 353 -22.28 -1.87 0.93
C ARG A 353 -23.10 -1.15 2.00
N ALA A 354 -23.29 -1.77 3.16
CA ALA A 354 -24.11 -1.21 4.24
C ALA A 354 -23.58 0.15 4.72
N LYS A 355 -22.24 0.31 4.73
CA LYS A 355 -21.59 1.57 5.09
C LYS A 355 -21.84 2.65 4.05
N PHE A 356 -21.76 2.34 2.76
CA PHE A 356 -22.04 3.32 1.70
C PHE A 356 -23.52 3.69 1.61
N GLU A 357 -24.42 2.77 1.94
CA GLU A 357 -25.85 3.06 2.10
C GLU A 357 -26.11 4.01 3.29
N GLU A 358 -25.47 3.77 4.44
CA GLU A 358 -25.56 4.67 5.62
C GLU A 358 -25.00 6.07 5.32
N LEU A 359 -23.97 6.15 4.49
CA LEU A 359 -23.35 7.41 4.08
C LEU A 359 -24.11 8.12 2.94
N ASP A 360 -25.23 7.56 2.47
CA ASP A 360 -25.99 8.07 1.32
C ASP A 360 -25.08 8.30 0.07
N ALA A 361 -24.25 7.32 -0.28
CA ALA A 361 -23.51 7.34 -1.54
C ALA A 361 -24.47 7.44 -2.73
N ASP A 362 -24.16 8.25 -3.74
CA ASP A 362 -25.11 8.52 -4.83
C ASP A 362 -25.41 7.27 -5.67
N TYR A 363 -24.39 6.44 -5.88
CA TYR A 363 -24.49 5.15 -6.56
C TYR A 363 -23.57 4.13 -5.87
N ILE A 364 -23.95 2.85 -5.86
CA ILE A 364 -23.17 1.74 -5.31
C ILE A 364 -23.18 0.58 -6.30
N LEU A 365 -22.05 0.35 -6.94
CA LEU A 365 -21.82 -0.68 -7.94
C LEU A 365 -21.13 -1.90 -7.33
N ASN A 366 -21.37 -3.08 -7.89
CA ASN A 366 -20.63 -4.27 -7.49
C ASN A 366 -19.15 -4.15 -7.86
N ASP A 367 -18.87 -3.67 -9.08
CA ASP A 367 -17.54 -3.34 -9.58
C ASP A 367 -17.63 -2.26 -10.67
N ALA A 368 -16.48 -1.84 -11.22
CA ALA A 368 -16.41 -0.79 -12.23
C ALA A 368 -17.07 -1.15 -13.57
N SER A 369 -17.41 -2.42 -13.83
CA SER A 369 -18.06 -2.83 -15.07
C SER A 369 -19.51 -2.34 -15.19
N GLU A 370 -20.15 -2.02 -14.07
CA GLU A 370 -21.53 -1.52 -14.01
C GLU A 370 -21.64 0.00 -14.25
N ILE A 371 -20.52 0.72 -14.43
CA ILE A 371 -20.50 2.18 -14.49
C ILE A 371 -21.42 2.78 -15.56
N LEU A 372 -21.67 2.07 -16.66
CA LEU A 372 -22.57 2.54 -17.71
C LEU A 372 -24.01 2.71 -17.23
N SER A 373 -24.47 1.88 -16.28
CA SER A 373 -25.85 1.94 -15.76
C SER A 373 -26.13 3.21 -14.95
N VAL A 374 -25.08 3.96 -14.56
CA VAL A 374 -25.21 5.27 -13.89
C VAL A 374 -25.70 6.35 -14.87
N PHE A 375 -25.53 6.14 -16.17
CA PHE A 375 -25.77 7.15 -17.21
C PHE A 375 -26.92 6.79 -18.16
N GLU A 376 -27.63 5.69 -17.91
CA GLU A 376 -28.78 5.21 -18.68
C GLU A 376 -30.09 5.97 -18.39
#